data_AF-A0AAJ0GLC6-F1
#
_entry.id   AF-A0AAJ0GLC6-F1
#
_cell.length_a   1.000
_cell.length_b   1.000
_cell.length_c   1.000
_cell.angle_alpha   90.00
_cell.angle_beta   90.00
_cell.angle_gamma   90.00
#
_symmetry.space_group_name_H-M   'P 1'
#
loop_
_entity.id
_entity.type
_entity.pdbx_description
1 polymer ?
#
loop_
_entity_poly.entity_id
_entity_poly.type
_entity_poly.pdbx_seq_one_letter_code
_entity_poly.pdbx_strand_id
1 'polypeptide(L)'
;MAAAMAAVALVGSVRATENPLPPCLDPFQPFVYSGCFSEASGNQLLPYRSHSASDDMTVEKCVAECKGNGYRYAGLVYYGVCYCGQTVNGPKVDEAQCNLPCNGNSTETCGGNGIFSVYQDPTFLPVEDVTIEDYHPLGCWSDDSSMGRALVYRQDKVDGASLTTEKCLQACRDGGFPFAGTEFGGECYCGVVIGNGTAAAPAGDCNIPCNGDSSQTCGGRSRLNLFVAHELQSLEPCGYEPPVSSSTTLPPSSTTSVSSSTSSSSSSSSSYPPITSTTTTSTTSKTPTTTTSSSACVSTTVVPPTCEWKCGKWCSSPLPDWDDDKSCKGAWSNCALQVASCFKHAGWPDVVDCFDFGDWCADISKYCNSKPPSGGCRKADFFGKKPPKGNKPPQPTTITVTTTCKPTSTKPPTTTTPTTSSTTKCPVPTPTNICTQPSNPYYGYGPGKPVGGIEMPVVTCNDLADDWPAYPFKQYTDPDSRKCKKYPRPGCANACADACKEQYEDCLDVYAQGCKTRPNRGRNYFEAVEKRTFRWNDSWESAVGKCKAQYADCLKVNKGVTGARKCPKFGEW
;
A
#
# COMPACT_ATOMS: atom_id res chain seq x y z
N MET A 1 2.29 37.99 53.53
CA MET A 1 1.28 38.02 52.44
C MET A 1 2.08 38.32 51.17
N ALA A 2 2.24 37.37 50.26
CA ALA A 2 1.25 36.84 49.32
C ALA A 2 1.00 37.82 48.15
N ALA A 3 1.02 37.41 46.86
CA ALA A 3 1.10 36.05 46.32
C ALA A 3 1.99 35.99 45.06
N ALA A 4 2.61 34.83 44.82
CA ALA A 4 3.11 34.48 43.49
C ALA A 4 1.92 33.96 42.67
N MET A 5 1.65 34.56 41.51
CA MET A 5 0.63 34.03 40.59
C MET A 5 1.24 32.89 39.77
N ALA A 6 0.78 31.67 40.02
CA ALA A 6 1.14 30.53 39.19
C ALA A 6 0.49 30.68 37.81
N ALA A 7 1.33 30.79 36.77
CA ALA A 7 0.89 30.64 35.39
C ALA A 7 0.58 29.16 35.15
N VAL A 8 -0.66 28.74 35.43
CA VAL A 8 -1.14 27.39 35.12
C VAL A 8 -1.19 27.24 33.61
N ALA A 9 -0.16 26.63 33.04
CA ALA A 9 -0.15 26.23 31.65
C ALA A 9 -1.24 25.17 31.45
N LEU A 10 -2.32 25.56 30.76
CA LEU A 10 -3.33 24.63 30.25
C LEU A 10 -2.72 23.81 29.11
N VAL A 11 -1.94 22.80 29.48
CA VAL A 11 -1.54 21.73 28.56
C VAL A 11 -2.83 21.05 28.11
N GLY A 12 -3.20 21.26 26.85
CA GLY A 12 -4.34 20.58 26.25
C GLY A 12 -4.12 19.08 26.32
N SER A 13 -5.02 18.35 26.98
CA SER A 13 -4.94 16.89 27.08
C SER A 13 -5.28 16.28 25.71
N VAL A 14 -4.26 16.17 24.85
CA VAL A 14 -4.32 15.44 23.60
C VAL A 14 -4.35 13.96 23.94
N ARG A 15 -5.56 13.40 24.02
CA ARG A 15 -5.79 11.97 24.20
C ARG A 15 -5.55 11.25 22.88
N ALA A 16 -4.79 10.16 22.90
CA ALA A 16 -4.89 9.15 21.84
C ALA A 16 -6.23 8.42 21.99
N THR A 17 -7.30 8.98 21.41
CA THR A 17 -8.58 8.28 21.22
C THR A 17 -8.54 7.49 19.92
N GLU A 18 -7.76 6.41 19.91
CA GLU A 18 -8.05 5.26 19.05
C GLU A 18 -9.37 4.67 19.56
N ASN A 19 -10.48 5.13 18.98
CA ASN A 19 -11.75 4.41 19.10
C ASN A 19 -11.55 3.04 18.43
N PRO A 20 -12.04 1.92 19.01
CA PRO A 20 -11.97 0.63 18.32
C PRO A 20 -12.65 0.75 16.95
N LEU A 21 -11.86 0.53 15.89
CA LEU A 21 -12.32 0.75 14.53
C LEU A 21 -13.43 -0.26 14.17
N PRO A 22 -14.45 0.14 13.41
CA PRO A 22 -15.54 -0.75 13.05
C PRO A 22 -15.02 -1.92 12.19
N PRO A 23 -15.63 -3.12 12.29
CA PRO A 23 -15.28 -4.23 11.42
C PRO A 23 -15.48 -3.85 9.95
N CYS A 24 -14.60 -4.35 9.09
CA CYS A 24 -14.54 -4.00 7.67
C CYS A 24 -15.89 -4.24 6.96
N LEU A 25 -16.38 -3.23 6.24
CA LEU A 25 -17.73 -3.21 5.64
C LEU A 25 -17.78 -3.70 4.18
N ASP A 26 -16.63 -3.84 3.53
CA ASP A 26 -16.48 -4.41 2.18
C ASP A 26 -16.11 -5.91 2.25
N PRO A 27 -16.35 -6.70 1.18
CA PRO A 27 -15.98 -8.11 1.11
C PRO A 27 -14.45 -8.30 1.05
N PHE A 28 -13.85 -8.34 2.24
CA PHE A 28 -12.44 -8.61 2.50
C PHE A 28 -12.00 -9.97 1.92
N GLN A 29 -10.79 -10.04 1.37
CA GLN A 29 -10.12 -11.33 1.12
C GLN A 29 -9.68 -11.89 2.47
N PRO A 30 -10.25 -13.01 2.96
CA PRO A 30 -10.07 -13.45 4.34
C PRO A 30 -8.60 -13.78 4.64
N PHE A 31 -8.21 -13.65 5.91
CA PHE A 31 -6.89 -14.10 6.37
C PHE A 31 -6.65 -15.56 5.96
N VAL A 32 -5.44 -15.87 5.52
CA VAL A 32 -5.07 -17.21 5.05
C VAL A 32 -4.90 -18.13 6.26
N TYR A 33 -5.61 -19.26 6.27
CA TYR A 33 -5.51 -20.24 7.35
C TYR A 33 -4.08 -20.77 7.47
N SER A 34 -3.49 -20.61 8.66
CA SER A 34 -2.10 -20.97 8.98
C SER A 34 -2.00 -22.32 9.69
N GLY A 35 -3.06 -22.75 10.38
CA GLY A 35 -3.15 -24.05 11.05
C GLY A 35 -3.63 -23.99 12.49
N CYS A 36 -3.58 -25.15 13.14
CA CYS A 36 -3.78 -25.29 14.59
C CYS A 36 -2.52 -24.95 15.39
N PHE A 37 -2.68 -24.17 16.45
CA PHE A 37 -1.59 -23.83 17.39
C PHE A 37 -2.03 -24.00 18.84
N SER A 38 -1.10 -24.36 19.71
CA SER A 38 -1.32 -24.43 21.17
C SER A 38 -0.55 -23.34 21.89
N GLU A 39 -1.06 -22.87 23.03
CA GLU A 39 -0.33 -21.91 23.87
C GLU A 39 0.93 -22.56 24.48
N ALA A 40 2.02 -21.81 24.55
CA ALA A 40 3.24 -22.26 25.21
C ALA A 40 3.19 -21.92 26.71
N SER A 41 3.72 -22.79 27.57
CA SER A 41 3.68 -22.61 29.03
C SER A 41 4.23 -21.25 29.48
N GLY A 42 3.35 -20.34 29.89
CA GLY A 42 3.67 -18.99 30.36
C GLY A 42 3.42 -17.86 29.35
N ASN A 43 3.22 -18.17 28.06
CA ASN A 43 3.02 -17.19 26.99
C ASN A 43 1.65 -17.38 26.33
N GLN A 44 0.80 -16.34 26.37
CA GLN A 44 -0.45 -16.30 25.61
C GLN A 44 -0.14 -16.28 24.10
N LEU A 45 -0.83 -17.12 23.32
CA LEU A 45 -0.51 -17.33 21.90
C LEU A 45 -0.68 -16.04 21.07
N LEU A 46 -1.81 -15.36 21.29
CA LEU A 46 -2.22 -14.09 20.70
C LEU A 46 -2.74 -13.20 21.85
N PRO A 47 -2.09 -12.08 22.20
CA PRO A 47 -2.33 -11.41 23.48
C PRO A 47 -3.60 -10.55 23.51
N TYR A 48 -4.04 -9.98 22.38
CA TYR A 48 -5.28 -9.20 22.34
C TYR A 48 -6.47 -10.16 22.29
N ARG A 49 -7.38 -10.06 23.27
CA ARG A 49 -8.66 -10.78 23.24
C ARG A 49 -9.73 -9.83 22.69
N SER A 50 -10.48 -10.30 21.69
CA SER A 50 -11.64 -9.61 21.15
C SER A 50 -12.68 -9.27 22.24
N HIS A 51 -13.37 -8.15 22.05
CA HIS A 51 -14.53 -7.76 22.86
C HIS A 51 -15.87 -8.27 22.28
N SER A 52 -15.86 -8.83 21.06
CA SER A 52 -17.04 -9.39 20.42
C SER A 52 -17.56 -10.64 21.15
N ALA A 53 -18.88 -10.85 21.09
CA ALA A 53 -19.52 -12.01 21.69
C ALA A 53 -19.18 -13.31 20.95
N SER A 54 -18.84 -14.36 21.70
CA SER A 54 -18.55 -15.70 21.17
C SER A 54 -19.76 -16.39 20.53
N ASP A 55 -20.96 -15.97 20.89
CA ASP A 55 -22.19 -16.77 20.74
C ASP A 55 -22.74 -16.76 19.30
N ASP A 56 -22.22 -15.87 18.47
CA ASP A 56 -22.48 -15.73 17.03
C ASP A 56 -21.16 -15.51 16.26
N MET A 57 -20.02 -16.01 16.76
CA MET A 57 -18.73 -15.82 16.09
C MET A 57 -18.61 -16.68 14.82
N THR A 58 -18.03 -16.11 13.76
CA THR A 58 -17.55 -16.80 12.55
C THR A 58 -16.08 -16.43 12.32
N VAL A 59 -15.40 -17.14 11.41
CA VAL A 59 -14.02 -16.83 11.02
C VAL A 59 -13.93 -15.39 10.47
N GLU A 60 -14.87 -14.99 9.61
CA GLU A 60 -14.92 -13.68 8.97
C GLU A 60 -15.03 -12.55 10.01
N LYS A 61 -15.87 -12.73 11.03
CA LYS A 61 -16.06 -11.74 12.11
C LYS A 61 -14.75 -11.52 12.88
N CYS A 62 -14.03 -12.59 13.22
CA CYS A 62 -12.77 -12.49 13.94
C CYS A 62 -11.65 -11.89 13.08
N VAL A 63 -11.46 -12.35 11.84
CA VAL A 63 -10.41 -11.79 10.96
C VAL A 63 -10.68 -10.32 10.62
N ALA A 64 -11.96 -9.91 10.48
CA ALA A 64 -12.33 -8.52 10.27
C ALA A 64 -12.07 -7.62 11.50
N GLU A 65 -12.31 -8.12 12.73
CA GLU A 65 -11.96 -7.38 13.95
C GLU A 65 -10.44 -7.25 14.11
N CYS A 66 -9.68 -8.33 13.89
CA CYS A 66 -8.22 -8.29 13.96
C CYS A 66 -7.61 -7.39 12.88
N LYS A 67 -8.14 -7.43 11.64
CA LYS A 67 -7.77 -6.50 10.55
C LYS A 67 -8.08 -5.05 10.90
N GLY A 68 -9.27 -4.78 11.43
CA GLY A 68 -9.69 -3.44 11.87
C GLY A 68 -8.77 -2.87 12.96
N ASN A 69 -8.31 -3.71 13.89
CA ASN A 69 -7.34 -3.34 14.93
C ASN A 69 -5.86 -3.50 14.50
N GLY A 70 -5.59 -3.65 13.20
CA GLY A 70 -4.24 -3.64 12.63
C GLY A 70 -3.37 -4.85 12.94
N TYR A 71 -3.91 -5.96 13.44
CA TYR A 71 -3.14 -7.16 13.79
C TYR A 71 -2.90 -8.09 12.59
N ARG A 72 -1.66 -8.58 12.44
CA ARG A 72 -1.28 -9.53 11.37
C ARG A 72 -1.90 -10.92 11.49
N TYR A 73 -2.27 -11.35 12.69
CA TYR A 73 -2.87 -12.67 12.95
C TYR A 73 -4.18 -12.57 13.72
N ALA A 74 -5.11 -13.44 13.36
CA ALA A 74 -6.34 -13.73 14.07
C ALA A 74 -6.35 -15.19 14.50
N GLY A 75 -6.95 -15.50 15.65
CA GLY A 75 -7.06 -16.87 16.15
C GLY A 75 -8.38 -17.10 16.86
N LEU A 76 -9.02 -18.21 16.55
CA LEU A 76 -10.29 -18.63 17.14
C LEU A 76 -10.06 -19.89 17.98
N VAL A 77 -10.52 -19.86 19.23
CA VAL A 77 -10.43 -20.98 20.20
C VAL A 77 -11.81 -21.23 20.82
N TYR A 78 -12.08 -22.46 21.26
CA TYR A 78 -13.28 -22.84 22.01
C TYR A 78 -14.61 -22.27 21.42
N TYR A 79 -14.99 -22.78 20.25
CA TYR A 79 -16.23 -22.43 19.51
C TYR A 79 -16.33 -20.98 18.97
N GLY A 80 -15.33 -20.13 19.21
CA GLY A 80 -15.27 -18.79 18.64
C GLY A 80 -14.95 -17.66 19.63
N VAL A 81 -14.14 -17.93 20.64
CA VAL A 81 -13.46 -16.84 21.35
C VAL A 81 -12.34 -16.31 20.44
N CYS A 82 -12.49 -15.08 19.97
CA CYS A 82 -11.55 -14.45 19.05
C CYS A 82 -10.38 -13.78 19.79
N TYR A 83 -9.18 -13.93 19.24
CA TYR A 83 -7.96 -13.27 19.69
C TYR A 83 -7.16 -12.76 18.49
N CYS A 84 -6.34 -11.73 18.70
CA CYS A 84 -5.52 -11.09 17.67
C CYS A 84 -4.07 -10.90 18.15
N GLY A 85 -3.13 -10.85 17.22
CA GLY A 85 -1.73 -10.58 17.55
C GLY A 85 -0.82 -10.32 16.35
N GLN A 86 0.41 -9.87 16.60
CA GLN A 86 1.41 -9.66 15.54
C GLN A 86 2.30 -10.88 15.30
N THR A 87 2.44 -11.75 16.30
CA THR A 87 3.23 -12.97 16.26
C THR A 87 2.42 -14.13 16.85
N VAL A 88 2.70 -15.36 16.40
CA VAL A 88 2.03 -16.57 16.87
C VAL A 88 2.96 -17.29 17.85
N ASN A 89 2.76 -17.07 19.15
CA ASN A 89 3.77 -17.38 20.18
C ASN A 89 3.69 -18.82 20.73
N GLY A 90 3.55 -19.82 19.86
CA GLY A 90 3.38 -21.22 20.26
C GLY A 90 3.59 -22.22 19.11
N PRO A 91 3.75 -23.52 19.41
CA PRO A 91 3.98 -24.53 18.38
C PRO A 91 2.71 -24.82 17.58
N LYS A 92 2.89 -25.08 16.27
CA LYS A 92 1.86 -25.70 15.42
C LYS A 92 1.62 -27.14 15.88
N VAL A 93 0.35 -27.54 15.93
CA VAL A 93 -0.12 -28.87 16.37
C VAL A 93 -0.90 -29.57 15.26
N ASP A 94 -1.42 -30.78 15.52
CA ASP A 94 -2.19 -31.54 14.54
C ASP A 94 -3.53 -30.85 14.20
N GLU A 95 -3.90 -30.82 12.92
CA GLU A 95 -5.12 -30.14 12.45
C GLU A 95 -6.40 -30.76 13.04
N ALA A 96 -6.38 -32.05 13.44
CA ALA A 96 -7.50 -32.70 14.12
C ALA A 96 -7.75 -32.16 15.55
N GLN A 97 -6.85 -31.33 16.08
CA GLN A 97 -7.04 -30.64 17.36
C GLN A 97 -7.86 -29.35 17.24
N CYS A 98 -8.03 -28.79 16.03
CA CYS A 98 -9.07 -27.80 15.75
C CYS A 98 -10.31 -28.51 15.19
N ASN A 99 -11.21 -28.90 16.08
CA ASN A 99 -12.38 -29.71 15.74
C ASN A 99 -13.70 -29.16 16.31
N LEU A 100 -13.66 -27.98 16.93
CA LEU A 100 -14.86 -27.31 17.44
C LEU A 100 -15.44 -26.39 16.36
N PRO A 101 -16.75 -26.50 16.04
CA PRO A 101 -17.39 -25.64 15.07
C PRO A 101 -17.51 -24.21 15.59
N CYS A 102 -17.61 -23.23 14.69
CA CYS A 102 -17.96 -21.86 15.07
C CYS A 102 -19.43 -21.74 15.50
N ASN A 103 -19.71 -21.00 16.58
CA ASN A 103 -21.09 -20.81 17.08
C ASN A 103 -22.01 -20.11 16.06
N GLY A 104 -21.52 -19.09 15.35
CA GLY A 104 -22.26 -18.37 14.32
C GLY A 104 -22.36 -19.11 12.99
N ASN A 105 -21.47 -20.08 12.72
CA ASN A 105 -21.57 -20.96 11.57
C ASN A 105 -20.94 -22.34 11.80
N SER A 106 -21.78 -23.37 11.94
CA SER A 106 -21.32 -24.74 12.19
C SER A 106 -20.64 -25.43 10.99
N THR A 107 -20.45 -24.76 9.85
CA THR A 107 -19.62 -25.27 8.74
C THR A 107 -18.16 -24.83 8.83
N GLU A 108 -17.81 -23.93 9.74
CA GLU A 108 -16.46 -23.42 9.97
C GLU A 108 -15.84 -24.00 11.25
N THR A 109 -14.51 -23.99 11.33
CA THR A 109 -13.74 -24.45 12.50
C THR A 109 -13.25 -23.26 13.32
N CYS A 110 -13.61 -23.23 14.61
CA CYS A 110 -13.20 -22.22 15.57
C CYS A 110 -12.27 -22.81 16.66
N GLY A 111 -11.17 -23.43 16.20
CA GLY A 111 -10.16 -24.02 17.07
C GLY A 111 -10.62 -25.28 17.82
N GLY A 112 -10.10 -25.43 19.02
CA GLY A 112 -10.26 -26.58 19.91
C GLY A 112 -10.29 -26.16 21.38
N ASN A 113 -10.24 -27.14 22.28
CA ASN A 113 -10.16 -26.89 23.72
C ASN A 113 -8.74 -26.47 24.12
N GLY A 114 -8.48 -25.16 24.18
CA GLY A 114 -7.13 -24.59 24.39
C GLY A 114 -6.23 -24.63 23.15
N ILE A 115 -6.81 -24.82 21.96
CA ILE A 115 -6.12 -24.90 20.66
C ILE A 115 -6.75 -23.86 19.72
N PHE A 116 -5.92 -23.10 19.02
CA PHE A 116 -6.37 -22.00 18.17
C PHE A 116 -6.31 -22.39 16.70
N SER A 117 -7.40 -22.18 15.97
CA SER A 117 -7.36 -22.06 14.51
C SER A 117 -6.82 -20.67 14.19
N VAL A 118 -5.59 -20.58 13.68
CA VAL A 118 -4.92 -19.30 13.40
C VAL A 118 -4.94 -18.98 11.91
N TYR A 119 -5.15 -17.71 11.59
CA TYR A 119 -5.21 -17.14 10.25
C TYR A 119 -4.27 -15.93 10.18
N GLN A 120 -3.67 -15.70 9.01
CA GLN A 120 -2.70 -14.62 8.77
C GLN A 120 -3.19 -13.63 7.70
N ASP A 121 -3.02 -12.34 7.93
CA ASP A 121 -3.19 -11.29 6.93
C ASP A 121 -2.04 -11.32 5.90
N PRO A 122 -2.30 -11.61 4.61
CA PRO A 122 -1.27 -11.61 3.57
C PRO A 122 -0.88 -10.20 3.08
N THR A 123 -1.56 -9.14 3.53
CA THR A 123 -1.29 -7.75 3.09
C THR A 123 -0.16 -7.05 3.85
N PHE A 124 0.30 -7.60 4.98
CA PHE A 124 1.49 -7.11 5.67
C PHE A 124 2.76 -7.46 4.89
N LEU A 125 3.65 -6.48 4.72
CA LEU A 125 4.91 -6.65 4.03
C LEU A 125 5.83 -7.70 4.69
N PRO A 126 6.78 -8.27 3.94
CA PRO A 126 7.91 -9.01 4.52
C PRO A 126 8.62 -8.14 5.56
N VAL A 127 9.00 -8.73 6.69
CA VAL A 127 9.77 -8.04 7.75
C VAL A 127 11.21 -7.80 7.29
N GLU A 128 11.67 -8.66 6.38
CA GLU A 128 12.98 -8.70 5.76
C GLU A 128 13.35 -7.39 5.04
N ASP A 129 12.38 -6.69 4.46
CA ASP A 129 12.58 -5.45 3.69
C ASP A 129 12.69 -4.18 4.57
N VAL A 130 12.37 -4.27 5.87
CA VAL A 130 12.41 -3.14 6.82
C VAL A 130 13.66 -3.18 7.69
N THR A 131 14.21 -2.03 8.07
CA THR A 131 15.40 -1.87 8.91
C THR A 131 15.08 -1.13 10.21
N ILE A 132 16.07 -0.95 11.10
CA ILE A 132 15.91 -0.11 12.29
C ILE A 132 15.92 1.40 12.00
N GLU A 133 16.45 1.82 10.85
CA GLU A 133 16.49 3.23 10.42
C GLU A 133 15.11 3.77 10.00
N ASP A 134 14.22 2.85 9.61
CA ASP A 134 12.83 3.16 9.24
C ASP A 134 11.96 3.49 10.47
N TYR A 135 12.46 3.25 11.69
CA TYR A 135 11.79 3.65 12.94
C TYR A 135 12.03 5.13 13.26
N HIS A 136 11.05 5.96 12.98
CA HIS A 136 11.11 7.38 13.26
C HIS A 136 10.61 7.71 14.69
N PRO A 137 11.29 8.60 15.44
CA PRO A 137 10.89 8.93 16.81
C PRO A 137 9.61 9.77 16.85
N LEU A 138 8.62 9.29 17.59
CA LEU A 138 7.40 10.02 17.98
C LEU A 138 7.56 10.81 19.29
N GLY A 139 8.72 10.73 19.93
CA GLY A 139 9.05 11.49 21.14
C GLY A 139 8.62 10.81 22.43
N CYS A 140 8.37 11.60 23.48
CA CYS A 140 8.03 11.11 24.82
C CYS A 140 6.52 10.97 24.99
N TRP A 141 6.06 9.82 25.47
CA TRP A 141 4.64 9.51 25.70
C TRP A 141 4.43 8.94 27.11
N SER A 142 3.23 9.09 27.67
CA SER A 142 2.86 8.48 28.95
C SER A 142 2.65 6.98 28.81
N ASP A 143 3.24 6.18 29.71
CA ASP A 143 2.86 4.78 29.89
C ASP A 143 2.32 4.54 31.31
N ASP A 144 1.00 4.40 31.45
CA ASP A 144 0.35 4.17 32.74
C ASP A 144 -0.26 2.76 32.79
N SER A 145 0.51 1.83 33.34
CA SER A 145 0.10 0.44 33.57
C SER A 145 -1.19 0.26 34.39
N SER A 146 -1.70 1.30 35.07
CA SER A 146 -3.00 1.26 35.75
C SER A 146 -4.19 1.60 34.85
N MET A 147 -3.96 2.29 33.74
CA MET A 147 -4.96 2.57 32.69
C MET A 147 -4.84 1.62 31.49
N GLY A 148 -3.65 1.07 31.27
CA GLY A 148 -3.31 0.17 30.16
C GLY A 148 -1.93 0.53 29.60
N ARG A 149 -1.10 -0.47 29.32
CA ARG A 149 0.24 -0.24 28.77
C ARG A 149 0.15 0.45 27.40
N ALA A 150 0.99 1.47 27.18
CA ALA A 150 1.09 2.19 25.91
C ALA A 150 1.48 1.27 24.76
N LEU A 151 2.37 0.30 25.01
CA LEU A 151 2.76 -0.79 24.11
C LEU A 151 2.72 -2.13 24.86
N VAL A 152 1.98 -3.10 24.34
CA VAL A 152 1.59 -4.31 25.10
C VAL A 152 2.65 -5.42 25.11
N TYR A 153 3.54 -5.47 24.11
CA TYR A 153 4.48 -6.59 23.92
C TYR A 153 5.85 -6.28 24.55
N ARG A 154 6.01 -6.52 25.86
CA ARG A 154 7.30 -6.41 26.55
C ARG A 154 8.31 -7.41 25.96
N GLN A 155 9.53 -6.96 25.68
CA GLN A 155 10.58 -7.78 25.07
C GLN A 155 11.51 -8.38 26.12
N ASP A 156 11.00 -9.34 26.90
CA ASP A 156 11.73 -9.98 28.01
C ASP A 156 13.03 -10.71 27.62
N LYS A 157 13.27 -10.90 26.31
CA LYS A 157 14.51 -11.47 25.75
C LYS A 157 15.60 -10.44 25.51
N VAL A 158 15.29 -9.14 25.55
CA VAL A 158 16.27 -8.05 25.45
C VAL A 158 16.85 -7.82 26.84
N ASP A 159 18.16 -7.93 26.98
CA ASP A 159 18.85 -7.70 28.25
C ASP A 159 18.72 -6.24 28.69
N GLY A 160 17.86 -6.00 29.68
CA GLY A 160 17.64 -4.68 30.28
C GLY A 160 18.87 -4.09 30.98
N ALA A 161 19.88 -4.88 31.34
CA ALA A 161 21.13 -4.37 31.90
C ALA A 161 22.07 -3.76 30.84
N SER A 162 21.85 -4.07 29.55
CA SER A 162 22.62 -3.51 28.43
C SER A 162 21.74 -2.90 27.32
N LEU A 163 20.49 -2.52 27.64
CA LEU A 163 19.54 -1.95 26.67
C LEU A 163 20.11 -0.68 26.03
N THR A 164 19.93 -0.57 24.70
CA THR A 164 20.03 0.67 23.93
C THR A 164 18.76 0.84 23.10
N THR A 165 18.56 2.00 22.49
CA THR A 165 17.42 2.23 21.59
C THR A 165 17.43 1.22 20.45
N GLU A 166 18.56 1.03 19.79
CA GLU A 166 18.74 0.15 18.62
C GLU A 166 18.42 -1.30 18.96
N LYS A 167 18.78 -1.78 20.16
CA LYS A 167 18.41 -3.13 20.63
C LYS A 167 16.90 -3.31 20.74
N CYS A 168 16.16 -2.27 21.15
CA CYS A 168 14.71 -2.32 21.21
C CYS A 168 14.08 -2.24 19.82
N LEU A 169 14.55 -1.30 18.98
CA LEU A 169 14.10 -1.18 17.58
C LEU A 169 14.32 -2.50 16.82
N GLN A 170 15.49 -3.14 16.98
CA GLN A 170 15.80 -4.43 16.36
C GLN A 170 14.85 -5.54 16.83
N ALA A 171 14.57 -5.62 18.14
CA ALA A 171 13.65 -6.63 18.67
C ALA A 171 12.21 -6.44 18.17
N CYS A 172 11.72 -5.19 18.12
CA CYS A 172 10.41 -4.88 17.56
C CYS A 172 10.35 -5.11 16.05
N ARG A 173 11.42 -4.76 15.33
CA ARG A 173 11.61 -5.02 13.90
C ARG A 173 11.53 -6.51 13.61
N ASP A 174 12.30 -7.34 14.30
CA ASP A 174 12.31 -8.79 14.09
C ASP A 174 11.00 -9.48 14.50
N GLY A 175 10.21 -8.86 15.37
CA GLY A 175 8.82 -9.23 15.65
C GLY A 175 7.77 -8.67 14.67
N GLY A 176 8.17 -7.83 13.71
CA GLY A 176 7.28 -7.20 12.72
C GLY A 176 6.31 -6.18 13.32
N PHE A 177 6.67 -5.53 14.43
CA PHE A 177 5.82 -4.56 15.14
C PHE A 177 5.99 -3.13 14.60
N PRO A 178 4.94 -2.42 14.17
CA PRO A 178 5.08 -1.03 13.71
C PRO A 178 5.51 -0.05 14.80
N PHE A 179 5.26 -0.33 16.08
CA PHE A 179 5.64 0.55 17.18
C PHE A 179 6.68 -0.10 18.09
N ALA A 180 7.66 0.68 18.50
CA ALA A 180 8.72 0.31 19.44
C ALA A 180 8.85 1.38 20.53
N GLY A 181 9.26 0.98 21.73
CA GLY A 181 9.30 1.90 22.87
C GLY A 181 10.27 1.48 23.97
N THR A 182 11.06 2.44 24.45
CA THR A 182 11.96 2.26 25.59
C THR A 182 11.47 3.01 26.82
N GLU A 183 11.50 2.35 27.99
CA GLU A 183 11.12 2.91 29.29
C GLU A 183 12.17 2.60 30.38
N PHE A 184 12.28 3.49 31.37
CA PHE A 184 13.02 3.33 32.62
C PHE A 184 14.47 2.85 32.47
N GLY A 185 15.14 3.24 31.37
CA GLY A 185 16.54 2.92 31.10
C GLY A 185 16.81 1.47 30.62
N GLY A 186 15.93 0.53 30.97
CA GLY A 186 16.17 -0.91 30.79
C GLY A 186 14.95 -1.74 30.35
N GLU A 187 13.80 -1.12 30.06
CA GLU A 187 12.63 -1.83 29.54
C GLU A 187 12.41 -1.53 28.04
N CYS A 188 12.03 -2.57 27.30
CA CYS A 188 11.68 -2.48 25.88
C CYS A 188 10.28 -3.07 25.64
N TYR A 189 9.46 -2.35 24.87
CA TYR A 189 8.09 -2.69 24.53
C TYR A 189 7.85 -2.51 23.03
N CYS A 190 7.03 -3.38 22.45
CA CYS A 190 6.59 -3.27 21.06
C CYS A 190 5.06 -3.23 20.98
N GLY A 191 4.52 -2.75 19.87
CA GLY A 191 3.08 -2.71 19.66
C GLY A 191 2.65 -2.63 18.20
N VAL A 192 1.36 -2.85 18.02
CA VAL A 192 0.64 -2.82 16.74
C VAL A 192 -0.24 -1.57 16.67
N VAL A 193 -0.87 -1.26 17.79
CA VAL A 193 -1.60 -0.04 18.10
C VAL A 193 -1.07 0.52 19.43
N ILE A 194 -1.32 1.80 19.68
CA ILE A 194 -0.98 2.49 20.93
C ILE A 194 -2.14 2.32 21.92
N GLY A 195 -1.85 2.01 23.18
CA GLY A 195 -2.86 1.82 24.22
C GLY A 195 -3.74 3.05 24.46
N ASN A 196 -5.05 2.85 24.61
CA ASN A 196 -6.00 3.92 24.91
C ASN A 196 -5.63 4.66 26.21
N GLY A 197 -5.71 5.98 26.19
CA GLY A 197 -5.30 6.85 27.32
C GLY A 197 -3.85 7.32 27.25
N THR A 198 -3.02 6.75 26.37
CA THR A 198 -1.68 7.26 26.08
C THR A 198 -1.76 8.71 25.56
N ALA A 199 -0.89 9.58 26.04
CA ALA A 199 -0.80 10.98 25.64
C ALA A 199 0.66 11.42 25.48
N ALA A 200 0.90 12.41 24.62
CA ALA A 200 2.22 13.00 24.46
C ALA A 200 2.65 13.71 25.75
N ALA A 201 3.89 13.49 26.17
CA ALA A 201 4.50 14.04 27.38
C ALA A 201 5.61 15.06 27.02
N PRO A 202 5.99 15.96 27.93
CA PRO A 202 7.17 16.80 27.75
C PRO A 202 8.41 15.94 27.45
N ALA A 203 9.21 16.30 26.44
CA ALA A 203 10.40 15.52 26.09
C ALA A 203 11.39 15.36 27.26
N GLY A 204 11.43 16.34 28.17
CA GLY A 204 12.22 16.29 29.40
C GLY A 204 11.74 15.31 30.47
N ASP A 205 10.57 14.68 30.30
CA ASP A 205 10.09 13.58 31.17
C ASP A 205 10.75 12.24 30.78
N CYS A 206 11.18 12.09 29.52
CA CYS A 206 11.90 10.92 29.02
C CYS A 206 13.42 11.14 29.09
N ASN A 207 13.92 11.33 30.31
CA ASN A 207 15.30 11.75 30.59
C ASN A 207 16.18 10.67 31.23
N ILE A 208 15.69 9.43 31.37
CA ILE A 208 16.48 8.34 31.97
C ILE A 208 17.43 7.79 30.89
N PRO A 209 18.76 7.74 31.15
CA PRO A 209 19.71 7.20 30.18
C PRO A 209 19.49 5.71 29.91
N CYS A 210 19.83 5.23 28.72
CA CYS A 210 19.81 3.79 28.42
C CYS A 210 20.91 3.06 29.20
N ASN A 211 20.59 1.90 29.80
CA ASN A 211 21.52 1.15 30.66
C ASN A 211 22.77 0.66 29.91
N GLY A 212 22.66 0.38 28.61
CA GLY A 212 23.77 0.00 27.73
C GLY A 212 24.46 1.16 27.02
N ASP A 213 23.87 2.36 26.99
CA ASP A 213 24.45 3.57 26.39
C ASP A 213 23.92 4.84 27.07
N SER A 214 24.72 5.42 27.96
CA SER A 214 24.36 6.63 28.70
C SER A 214 24.33 7.92 27.86
N SER A 215 24.66 7.86 26.56
CA SER A 215 24.48 8.98 25.63
C SER A 215 23.06 9.06 25.06
N GLN A 216 22.30 7.97 25.15
CA GLN A 216 20.91 7.87 24.71
C GLN A 216 19.92 8.03 25.87
N THR A 217 18.64 8.29 25.56
CA THR A 217 17.55 8.24 26.55
C THR A 217 16.62 7.07 26.26
N CYS A 218 16.28 6.30 27.29
CA CYS A 218 15.37 5.16 27.22
C CYS A 218 14.13 5.44 28.08
N GLY A 219 13.36 6.44 27.66
CA GLY A 219 12.13 6.87 28.33
C GLY A 219 12.38 7.50 29.70
N GLY A 220 11.44 7.28 30.60
CA GLY A 220 11.44 7.83 31.96
C GLY A 220 10.71 6.90 32.93
N ARG A 221 9.98 7.47 33.90
CA ARG A 221 9.12 6.72 34.82
C ARG A 221 7.65 6.91 34.45
N SER A 222 6.95 5.84 34.05
CA SER A 222 5.63 5.92 33.43
C SER A 222 5.66 6.77 32.15
N ARG A 223 6.74 6.59 31.38
CA ARG A 223 7.19 7.43 30.27
C ARG A 223 8.01 6.61 29.29
N LEU A 224 7.56 6.60 28.05
CA LEU A 224 8.09 5.76 26.99
C LEU A 224 8.58 6.65 25.83
N ASN A 225 9.84 6.48 25.43
CA ASN A 225 10.35 7.05 24.18
C ASN A 225 9.79 6.19 23.04
N LEU A 226 8.85 6.74 22.28
CA LEU A 226 8.07 6.02 21.27
C LEU A 226 8.67 6.21 19.87
N PHE A 227 8.66 5.14 19.08
CA PHE A 227 9.13 5.09 17.70
C PHE A 227 8.13 4.36 16.82
N VAL A 228 8.07 4.70 15.52
CA VAL A 228 7.19 4.07 14.53
C VAL A 228 7.92 3.76 13.23
N ALA A 229 7.75 2.54 12.72
CA ALA A 229 8.04 2.16 11.34
C ALA A 229 6.71 2.07 10.58
N HIS A 230 6.47 3.00 9.66
CA HIS A 230 5.20 3.08 8.91
C HIS A 230 5.03 1.91 7.93
N GLU A 231 6.14 1.35 7.47
CA GLU A 231 6.29 0.23 6.57
C GLU A 231 5.80 -1.10 7.19
N LEU A 232 5.72 -1.17 8.54
CA LEU A 232 5.17 -2.30 9.29
C LEU A 232 3.73 -2.07 9.76
N GLN A 233 3.14 -0.89 9.52
CA GLN A 233 1.74 -0.63 9.81
C GLN A 233 0.84 -1.37 8.82
N SER A 234 -0.38 -1.73 9.22
CA SER A 234 -1.32 -2.32 8.25
C SER A 234 -1.61 -1.29 7.16
N LEU A 235 -1.40 -1.65 5.90
CA LEU A 235 -1.59 -0.76 4.75
C LEU A 235 -3.08 -0.45 4.48
N GLU A 236 -4.00 -1.14 5.18
CA GLU A 236 -5.45 -1.05 5.02
C GLU A 236 -6.17 -1.16 6.37
N PRO A 237 -6.06 -0.16 7.28
CA PRO A 237 -6.87 -0.10 8.49
C PRO A 237 -8.31 0.31 8.11
N CYS A 238 -9.29 -0.50 8.47
CA CYS A 238 -10.64 -0.39 7.92
C CYS A 238 -11.37 0.91 8.34
N GLY A 239 -11.43 1.88 7.40
CA GLY A 239 -12.30 3.05 7.49
C GLY A 239 -11.79 4.23 8.33
N TYR A 240 -10.52 4.25 8.73
CA TYR A 240 -9.96 5.35 9.53
C TYR A 240 -9.24 6.40 8.68
N GLU A 241 -9.75 7.63 8.71
CA GLU A 241 -9.09 8.82 8.16
C GLU A 241 -8.73 9.73 9.36
N PRO A 242 -7.44 9.98 9.65
CA PRO A 242 -7.02 10.58 10.92
C PRO A 242 -7.41 12.07 11.02
N PRO A 243 -7.86 12.55 12.19
CA PRO A 243 -8.32 13.93 12.36
C PRO A 243 -7.15 14.92 12.28
N VAL A 244 -7.09 15.69 11.18
CA VAL A 244 -6.01 16.64 10.87
C VAL A 244 -6.01 17.84 11.84
N SER A 245 -5.40 17.63 13.01
CA SER A 245 -5.25 18.66 14.05
C SER A 245 -4.21 19.69 13.62
N SER A 246 -4.64 20.96 13.55
CA SER A 246 -3.80 22.07 13.09
C SER A 246 -2.96 22.67 14.22
N SER A 247 -1.63 22.66 14.10
CA SER A 247 -0.74 23.38 15.03
C SER A 247 0.42 24.09 14.32
N THR A 248 0.21 25.39 14.09
CA THR A 248 1.14 26.51 14.30
C THR A 248 2.66 26.27 14.28
N THR A 249 3.34 27.02 13.41
CA THR A 249 4.80 27.18 13.30
C THR A 249 5.45 27.90 14.49
N LEU A 250 6.67 27.49 14.84
CA LEU A 250 7.68 28.31 15.53
C LEU A 250 9.05 28.23 14.81
N PRO A 251 9.95 29.21 14.98
CA PRO A 251 11.08 29.45 14.05
C PRO A 251 12.35 28.64 14.37
N PRO A 252 13.27 28.48 13.38
CA PRO A 252 14.49 27.68 13.55
C PRO A 252 15.58 28.40 14.36
N SER A 253 16.39 27.61 15.07
CA SER A 253 17.71 28.03 15.59
C SER A 253 18.83 27.51 14.69
N SER A 254 19.88 28.30 14.51
CA SER A 254 20.96 28.06 13.56
C SER A 254 22.23 27.51 14.21
N THR A 255 22.87 26.53 13.56
CA THR A 255 24.30 26.21 13.73
C THR A 255 24.93 25.79 12.39
N THR A 256 26.25 25.91 12.28
CA THR A 256 26.97 26.02 10.99
C THR A 256 28.12 25.01 10.87
N SER A 257 28.59 24.77 9.64
CA SER A 257 29.91 24.20 9.27
C SER A 257 30.05 22.66 9.35
N VAL A 258 30.96 21.97 8.62
CA VAL A 258 31.74 22.25 7.38
C VAL A 258 32.15 20.90 6.73
N SER A 259 32.60 20.90 5.46
CA SER A 259 32.70 19.73 4.55
C SER A 259 33.96 18.82 4.66
N SER A 260 33.98 17.76 3.81
CA SER A 260 35.14 17.02 3.23
C SER A 260 35.70 15.76 3.96
N SER A 261 36.23 14.69 3.33
CA SER A 261 36.14 14.18 1.92
C SER A 261 36.84 12.78 1.71
N THR A 262 36.63 12.15 0.54
CA THR A 262 37.61 11.30 -0.24
C THR A 262 37.77 9.76 0.01
N SER A 263 37.04 8.98 -0.80
CA SER A 263 37.50 7.95 -1.78
C SER A 263 38.21 6.59 -1.48
N SER A 264 37.78 5.59 -2.29
CA SER A 264 38.56 4.58 -3.08
C SER A 264 39.18 3.27 -2.49
N SER A 265 38.45 2.17 -2.66
CA SER A 265 38.78 0.91 -3.41
C SER A 265 40.20 0.26 -3.41
N SER A 266 40.26 -1.09 -3.34
CA SER A 266 40.63 -1.99 -4.49
C SER A 266 40.74 -3.50 -4.13
N SER A 267 41.06 -4.34 -5.13
CA SER A 267 40.72 -5.77 -5.32
C SER A 267 41.86 -6.81 -5.23
N SER A 268 41.52 -8.12 -5.19
CA SER A 268 42.34 -9.29 -5.61
C SER A 268 41.36 -10.47 -5.90
N SER A 269 41.27 -11.16 -7.06
CA SER A 269 42.20 -12.07 -7.81
C SER A 269 42.49 -13.39 -7.06
N SER A 270 42.37 -14.64 -7.59
CA SER A 270 42.06 -15.23 -8.92
C SER A 270 41.30 -16.60 -8.72
N SER A 271 41.11 -17.62 -9.60
CA SER A 271 41.76 -18.16 -10.83
C SER A 271 40.79 -19.08 -11.67
N TYR A 272 41.33 -19.92 -12.59
CA TYR A 272 40.69 -20.90 -13.51
C TYR A 272 41.63 -22.15 -13.65
N PRO A 273 41.36 -23.22 -14.47
CA PRO A 273 40.15 -23.97 -14.88
C PRO A 273 40.40 -25.53 -14.75
N PRO A 274 39.97 -26.43 -15.69
CA PRO A 274 38.63 -26.98 -15.96
C PRO A 274 38.56 -28.54 -15.77
N ILE A 275 37.43 -29.18 -16.13
CA ILE A 275 37.41 -30.45 -16.90
C ILE A 275 36.02 -30.68 -17.54
N THR A 276 36.01 -31.34 -18.70
CA THR A 276 34.80 -31.64 -19.50
C THR A 276 34.44 -33.12 -19.40
N SER A 277 33.15 -33.47 -19.40
CA SER A 277 32.69 -34.86 -19.65
C SER A 277 31.28 -34.90 -20.23
N THR A 278 31.16 -35.35 -21.48
CA THR A 278 29.90 -35.67 -22.16
C THR A 278 29.78 -37.18 -22.32
N THR A 279 28.60 -37.78 -22.07
CA THR A 279 28.20 -39.02 -22.77
C THR A 279 26.70 -39.32 -22.70
N THR A 280 26.10 -39.41 -23.88
CA THR A 280 25.03 -40.34 -24.33
C THR A 280 23.96 -40.85 -23.36
N THR A 281 22.73 -40.50 -23.71
CA THR A 281 21.54 -41.37 -23.75
C THR A 281 21.79 -42.88 -23.89
N SER A 282 20.96 -43.68 -23.22
CA SER A 282 20.58 -45.03 -23.64
C SER A 282 19.04 -45.18 -23.61
N THR A 283 18.50 -45.99 -24.52
CA THR A 283 17.05 -46.22 -24.67
C THR A 283 16.67 -47.62 -24.20
N THR A 284 15.50 -47.77 -23.58
CA THR A 284 14.87 -49.09 -23.42
C THR A 284 13.36 -48.96 -23.29
N SER A 285 12.62 -49.55 -24.21
CA SER A 285 11.15 -49.54 -24.23
C SER A 285 10.60 -50.88 -23.73
N LYS A 286 9.61 -50.89 -22.84
CA LYS A 286 8.62 -51.98 -22.76
C LYS A 286 7.36 -51.65 -21.94
N THR A 287 6.22 -51.85 -22.61
CA THR A 287 4.90 -52.27 -22.07
C THR A 287 4.16 -51.34 -21.09
N PRO A 288 2.89 -50.98 -21.37
CA PRO A 288 2.10 -50.12 -20.48
C PRO A 288 1.60 -50.87 -19.24
N THR A 289 1.62 -50.20 -18.09
CA THR A 289 0.86 -50.58 -16.90
C THR A 289 -0.24 -49.54 -16.67
N THR A 290 -1.47 -49.97 -16.47
CA THR A 290 -2.64 -49.09 -16.28
C THR A 290 -2.62 -48.45 -14.89
N THR A 291 -2.11 -47.23 -14.80
CA THR A 291 -2.12 -46.43 -13.56
C THR A 291 -3.19 -45.34 -13.66
N THR A 292 -4.08 -45.25 -12.66
CA THR A 292 -5.21 -44.31 -12.66
C THR A 292 -4.73 -42.88 -12.39
N SER A 293 -4.46 -42.11 -13.45
CA SER A 293 -4.07 -40.70 -13.34
C SER A 293 -5.20 -39.85 -12.75
N SER A 294 -5.01 -39.36 -11.52
CA SER A 294 -5.85 -38.30 -10.94
C SER A 294 -5.70 -37.01 -11.76
N SER A 295 -6.81 -36.43 -12.22
CA SER A 295 -6.83 -35.14 -12.90
C SER A 295 -6.39 -34.02 -11.96
N ALA A 296 -5.16 -33.52 -12.11
CA ALA A 296 -4.67 -32.38 -11.36
C ALA A 296 -5.22 -31.07 -11.97
N CYS A 297 -5.81 -30.22 -11.13
CA CYS A 297 -6.14 -28.86 -11.51
C CYS A 297 -4.89 -27.99 -11.35
N VAL A 298 -4.40 -27.44 -12.46
CA VAL A 298 -3.28 -26.49 -12.47
C VAL A 298 -3.85 -25.08 -12.43
N SER A 299 -3.49 -24.30 -11.41
CA SER A 299 -3.74 -22.87 -11.36
C SER A 299 -2.41 -22.13 -11.52
N THR A 300 -2.37 -21.15 -12.42
CA THR A 300 -1.17 -20.38 -12.76
C THR A 300 -1.38 -18.92 -12.39
N THR A 301 -0.87 -18.52 -11.22
CA THR A 301 -0.89 -17.12 -10.79
C THR A 301 0.36 -16.41 -11.29
N VAL A 302 0.18 -15.35 -12.09
CA VAL A 302 1.28 -14.48 -12.52
C VAL A 302 1.51 -13.42 -11.43
N VAL A 303 2.68 -13.44 -10.81
CA VAL A 303 3.13 -12.39 -9.87
C VAL A 303 3.97 -11.38 -10.67
N PRO A 304 3.54 -10.10 -10.80
CA PRO A 304 4.33 -9.08 -11.48
C PRO A 304 5.21 -8.29 -10.50
N PRO A 305 6.54 -8.32 -10.70
CA PRO A 305 7.39 -7.19 -10.32
C PRO A 305 8.16 -6.68 -11.56
N THR A 306 7.47 -5.96 -12.43
CA THR A 306 8.07 -5.28 -13.59
C THR A 306 7.56 -3.84 -13.69
N CYS A 307 8.24 -2.91 -13.02
CA CYS A 307 8.00 -1.47 -13.20
C CYS A 307 8.39 -1.08 -14.62
N GLU A 308 7.44 -1.10 -15.56
CA GLU A 308 7.70 -0.78 -16.97
C GLU A 308 8.21 0.67 -17.09
N TRP A 309 7.57 1.59 -16.37
CA TRP A 309 8.03 2.93 -16.03
C TRP A 309 8.05 3.12 -14.50
N LYS A 310 8.96 3.94 -13.97
CA LYS A 310 9.05 4.31 -12.54
C LYS A 310 9.22 5.83 -12.36
N CYS A 311 8.47 6.40 -11.41
CA CYS A 311 8.61 7.79 -10.96
C CYS A 311 8.62 7.81 -9.42
N GLY A 312 9.75 8.14 -8.80
CA GLY A 312 9.87 8.17 -7.33
C GLY A 312 9.45 6.87 -6.65
N LYS A 313 8.44 6.94 -5.78
CA LYS A 313 7.83 5.77 -5.12
C LYS A 313 6.86 4.97 -6.01
N TRP A 314 6.39 5.53 -7.13
CA TRP A 314 5.38 4.91 -8.00
C TRP A 314 5.99 4.10 -9.15
N CYS A 315 5.33 3.00 -9.50
CA CYS A 315 5.63 2.18 -10.67
C CYS A 315 4.38 1.95 -11.52
N SER A 316 4.53 1.98 -12.84
CA SER A 316 3.45 1.65 -13.77
C SER A 316 3.21 0.14 -13.82
N SER A 317 1.94 -0.28 -13.82
CA SER A 317 1.57 -1.64 -14.24
C SER A 317 1.96 -1.86 -15.73
N PRO A 318 2.53 -3.02 -16.10
CA PRO A 318 2.93 -3.30 -17.47
C PRO A 318 1.79 -3.13 -18.47
N LEU A 319 2.05 -2.43 -19.59
CA LEU A 319 1.03 -2.25 -20.60
C LEU A 319 0.70 -3.59 -21.29
N PRO A 320 -0.58 -3.87 -21.63
CA PRO A 320 -0.92 -5.02 -22.45
C PRO A 320 -0.12 -5.04 -23.76
N ASP A 321 0.29 -6.21 -24.26
CA ASP A 321 0.89 -6.32 -25.59
C ASP A 321 -0.09 -5.95 -26.70
N TRP A 322 0.46 -5.45 -27.81
CA TRP A 322 -0.26 -5.13 -29.03
C TRP A 322 0.49 -5.55 -30.30
N ASP A 323 -0.29 -5.98 -31.29
CA ASP A 323 0.11 -6.28 -32.66
C ASP A 323 -0.84 -5.66 -33.72
N ASP A 324 -1.94 -5.03 -33.28
CA ASP A 324 -2.97 -4.39 -34.11
C ASP A 324 -3.41 -3.01 -33.58
N ASP A 325 -4.14 -2.23 -34.39
CA ASP A 325 -4.65 -0.90 -34.04
C ASP A 325 -5.54 -0.90 -32.77
N LYS A 326 -6.40 -1.92 -32.61
CA LYS A 326 -7.34 -2.03 -31.49
C LYS A 326 -6.61 -2.39 -30.20
N SER A 327 -5.71 -3.37 -30.21
CA SER A 327 -4.87 -3.69 -29.04
C SER A 327 -3.93 -2.53 -28.68
N CYS A 328 -3.36 -1.84 -29.67
CA CYS A 328 -2.53 -0.65 -29.46
C CYS A 328 -3.32 0.47 -28.75
N LYS A 329 -4.56 0.76 -29.21
CA LYS A 329 -5.45 1.74 -28.56
C LYS A 329 -5.90 1.30 -27.17
N GLY A 330 -6.04 0.00 -26.92
CA GLY A 330 -6.26 -0.56 -25.58
C GLY A 330 -5.07 -0.34 -24.65
N ALA A 331 -3.84 -0.57 -25.13
CA ALA A 331 -2.61 -0.33 -24.38
C ALA A 331 -2.34 1.16 -24.11
N TRP A 332 -2.59 2.03 -25.09
CA TRP A 332 -2.63 3.49 -24.88
C TRP A 332 -3.62 3.86 -23.78
N SER A 333 -4.85 3.33 -23.85
CA SER A 333 -5.90 3.62 -22.87
C SER A 333 -5.45 3.21 -21.47
N ASN A 334 -4.84 2.02 -21.32
CA ASN A 334 -4.29 1.56 -20.04
C ASN A 334 -3.19 2.51 -19.51
N CYS A 335 -2.26 2.94 -20.36
CA CYS A 335 -1.23 3.92 -20.01
C CYS A 335 -1.83 5.25 -19.53
N ALA A 336 -2.81 5.79 -20.27
CA ALA A 336 -3.44 7.07 -19.96
C ALA A 336 -4.19 7.08 -18.62
N LEU A 337 -4.81 5.96 -18.22
CA LEU A 337 -5.49 5.83 -16.94
C LEU A 337 -4.51 5.77 -15.75
N GLN A 338 -3.28 5.33 -15.98
CA GLN A 338 -2.23 5.28 -14.95
C GLN A 338 -1.61 6.65 -14.63
N VAL A 339 -1.82 7.68 -15.46
CA VAL A 339 -1.14 8.99 -15.32
C VAL A 339 -1.48 9.70 -14.00
N ALA A 340 -2.75 9.72 -13.60
CA ALA A 340 -3.16 10.33 -12.32
C ALA A 340 -2.63 9.54 -11.11
N SER A 341 -2.51 8.20 -11.23
CA SER A 341 -1.86 7.38 -10.21
C SER A 341 -0.39 7.73 -10.02
N CYS A 342 0.31 8.04 -11.11
CA CYS A 342 1.69 8.53 -11.02
C CYS A 342 1.76 9.81 -10.16
N PHE A 343 0.92 10.81 -10.44
CA PHE A 343 0.93 12.07 -9.68
C PHE A 343 0.64 11.84 -8.18
N LYS A 344 -0.42 11.09 -7.87
CA LYS A 344 -0.85 10.77 -6.50
C LYS A 344 0.21 10.03 -5.66
N HIS A 345 1.01 9.16 -6.27
CA HIS A 345 1.86 8.20 -5.54
C HIS A 345 3.38 8.35 -5.75
N ALA A 346 3.86 9.09 -6.76
CA ALA A 346 5.30 9.21 -7.01
C ALA A 346 6.05 9.96 -5.90
N GLY A 347 5.39 10.98 -5.32
CA GLY A 347 5.91 11.81 -4.22
C GLY A 347 6.85 12.92 -4.68
N TRP A 348 6.88 14.03 -3.93
CA TRP A 348 7.84 15.11 -4.19
C TRP A 348 9.26 14.65 -3.82
N PRO A 349 10.27 14.81 -4.71
CA PRO A 349 10.26 15.67 -5.90
C PRO A 349 10.06 14.93 -7.23
N ASP A 350 10.15 13.61 -7.24
CA ASP A 350 10.24 12.78 -8.46
C ASP A 350 8.91 12.67 -9.21
N VAL A 351 7.82 13.11 -8.60
CA VAL A 351 6.50 13.34 -9.22
C VAL A 351 6.56 14.20 -10.49
N VAL A 352 7.60 15.02 -10.69
CA VAL A 352 7.78 15.74 -11.96
C VAL A 352 8.01 14.82 -13.16
N ASP A 353 8.52 13.60 -12.98
CA ASP A 353 8.66 12.61 -14.07
C ASP A 353 7.30 12.03 -14.53
N CYS A 354 6.21 12.24 -13.78
CA CYS A 354 4.85 11.87 -14.21
C CYS A 354 4.36 12.70 -15.41
N PHE A 355 4.91 13.89 -15.63
CA PHE A 355 4.71 14.63 -16.87
C PHE A 355 5.29 13.85 -18.07
N ASP A 356 6.55 13.41 -17.97
CA ASP A 356 7.22 12.61 -19.01
C ASP A 356 6.49 11.27 -19.26
N PHE A 357 5.99 10.61 -18.21
CA PHE A 357 5.15 9.41 -18.35
C PHE A 357 3.86 9.72 -19.15
N GLY A 358 3.17 10.82 -18.84
CA GLY A 358 1.98 11.25 -19.59
C GLY A 358 2.27 11.59 -21.06
N ASP A 359 3.43 12.19 -21.36
CA ASP A 359 3.86 12.43 -22.75
C ASP A 359 4.18 11.12 -23.48
N TRP A 360 4.79 10.15 -22.80
CA TRP A 360 5.06 8.81 -23.35
C TRP A 360 3.76 8.05 -23.64
N CYS A 361 2.76 8.12 -22.76
CA CYS A 361 1.40 7.61 -23.04
C CYS A 361 0.77 8.32 -24.24
N ALA A 362 0.88 9.65 -24.34
CA ALA A 362 0.39 10.39 -25.50
C ALA A 362 1.13 10.02 -26.79
N ASP A 363 2.41 9.64 -26.73
CA ASP A 363 3.18 9.14 -27.85
C ASP A 363 2.76 7.73 -28.31
N ILE A 364 2.31 6.85 -27.41
CA ILE A 364 1.66 5.59 -27.80
C ILE A 364 0.39 5.90 -28.61
N SER A 365 -0.42 6.88 -28.18
CA SER A 365 -1.61 7.31 -28.94
C SER A 365 -1.26 7.80 -30.35
N LYS A 366 -0.21 8.62 -30.48
CA LYS A 366 0.30 9.10 -31.78
C LYS A 366 0.78 7.93 -32.65
N TYR A 367 1.47 6.95 -32.06
CA TYR A 367 1.95 5.76 -32.74
C TYR A 367 0.81 4.88 -33.27
N CYS A 368 -0.19 4.55 -32.44
CA CYS A 368 -1.34 3.75 -32.88
C CYS A 368 -2.13 4.45 -34.00
N ASN A 369 -2.33 5.76 -33.90
CA ASN A 369 -3.06 6.52 -34.92
C ASN A 369 -2.25 6.78 -36.20
N SER A 370 -0.92 6.62 -36.17
CA SER A 370 -0.07 6.69 -37.36
C SER A 370 -0.14 5.37 -38.13
N LYS A 371 -0.87 5.35 -39.26
CA LYS A 371 -1.02 4.15 -40.11
C LYS A 371 0.36 3.59 -40.52
N PRO A 372 0.79 2.41 -40.05
CA PRO A 372 2.08 1.84 -40.45
C PRO A 372 1.96 1.29 -41.88
N PRO A 373 2.75 1.77 -42.85
CA PRO A 373 2.78 1.16 -44.18
C PRO A 373 3.42 -0.23 -44.06
N SER A 374 2.58 -1.27 -44.13
CA SER A 374 2.94 -2.69 -44.09
C SER A 374 3.84 -3.14 -42.92
N GLY A 375 3.21 -3.52 -41.79
CA GLY A 375 3.75 -4.58 -40.91
C GLY A 375 4.25 -4.20 -39.51
N GLY A 376 4.24 -2.93 -39.11
CA GLY A 376 4.85 -2.48 -37.84
C GLY A 376 3.91 -1.77 -36.87
N CYS A 377 3.05 -2.53 -36.17
CA CYS A 377 2.26 -2.05 -35.02
C CYS A 377 2.53 -2.91 -33.77
N ARG A 378 3.81 -3.09 -33.38
CA ARG A 378 4.19 -3.94 -32.23
C ARG A 378 4.71 -3.13 -31.06
N LYS A 379 4.43 -3.59 -29.82
CA LYS A 379 5.00 -3.01 -28.59
C LYS A 379 6.52 -2.85 -28.65
N ALA A 380 7.22 -3.84 -29.19
CA ALA A 380 8.68 -3.80 -29.39
C ALA A 380 9.15 -2.69 -30.36
N ASP A 381 8.41 -2.41 -31.44
CA ASP A 381 8.78 -1.38 -32.43
C ASP A 381 8.66 0.03 -31.85
N PHE A 382 7.69 0.24 -30.97
CA PHE A 382 7.55 1.49 -30.21
C PHE A 382 8.65 1.58 -29.14
N PHE A 383 8.89 0.52 -28.36
CA PHE A 383 9.89 0.54 -27.27
C PHE A 383 11.33 0.67 -27.78
N GLY A 384 11.64 0.15 -28.98
CA GLY A 384 12.94 0.39 -29.64
C GLY A 384 13.17 1.85 -30.07
N LYS A 385 12.11 2.67 -30.16
CA LYS A 385 12.16 4.09 -30.54
C LYS A 385 11.96 5.04 -29.36
N LYS A 386 11.14 4.63 -28.39
CA LYS A 386 10.80 5.36 -27.15
C LYS A 386 10.79 4.36 -25.98
N PRO A 387 11.97 3.92 -25.51
CA PRO A 387 12.07 2.99 -24.38
C PRO A 387 11.51 3.65 -23.10
N PRO A 388 10.84 2.89 -22.23
CA PRO A 388 10.31 3.45 -20.98
C PRO A 388 11.42 3.65 -19.93
N LYS A 389 11.20 4.58 -18.99
CA LYS A 389 12.12 4.85 -17.87
C LYS A 389 11.91 3.85 -16.73
N GLY A 390 12.62 2.72 -16.75
CA GLY A 390 12.52 1.70 -15.69
C GLY A 390 13.69 0.72 -15.68
N ASN A 391 13.77 -0.11 -14.63
CA ASN A 391 14.66 -1.27 -14.63
C ASN A 391 14.18 -2.26 -15.71
N LYS A 392 15.10 -2.84 -16.48
CA LYS A 392 14.74 -3.83 -17.51
C LYS A 392 13.97 -4.99 -16.85
N PRO A 393 12.86 -5.47 -17.45
CA PRO A 393 12.04 -6.50 -16.84
C PRO A 393 12.83 -7.81 -16.68
N PRO A 394 12.92 -8.39 -15.47
CA PRO A 394 13.26 -9.80 -15.32
C PRO A 394 12.21 -10.69 -16.01
N GLN A 395 12.59 -11.94 -16.30
CA GLN A 395 11.68 -12.94 -16.85
C GLN A 395 10.50 -13.19 -15.88
N PRO A 396 9.26 -13.37 -16.38
CA PRO A 396 8.11 -13.65 -15.53
C PRO A 396 8.31 -14.98 -14.80
N THR A 397 8.27 -14.94 -13.46
CA THR A 397 8.44 -16.13 -12.63
C THR A 397 7.11 -16.87 -12.51
N THR A 398 6.98 -17.98 -13.23
CA THR A 398 5.78 -18.82 -13.22
C THR A 398 5.76 -19.70 -11.97
N ILE A 399 4.89 -19.38 -11.02
CA ILE A 399 4.63 -20.22 -9.84
C ILE A 399 3.51 -21.22 -10.17
N THR A 400 3.88 -22.45 -10.50
CA THR A 400 2.95 -23.53 -10.80
C THR A 400 2.50 -24.23 -9.52
N VAL A 401 1.33 -23.87 -8.98
CA VAL A 401 0.76 -24.52 -7.80
C VAL A 401 0.01 -25.78 -8.23
N THR A 402 0.60 -26.95 -7.98
CA THR A 402 -0.05 -28.26 -8.23
C THR A 402 -0.78 -28.70 -6.96
N THR A 403 -2.12 -28.77 -7.01
CA THR A 403 -2.93 -29.32 -5.91
C THR A 403 -3.70 -30.56 -6.35
N THR A 404 -3.88 -31.50 -5.43
CA THR A 404 -4.57 -32.78 -5.65
C THR A 404 -6.05 -32.65 -5.28
N CYS A 405 -6.93 -32.68 -6.28
CA CYS A 405 -8.37 -32.59 -6.05
C CYS A 405 -8.94 -33.89 -5.45
N LYS A 406 -9.88 -33.74 -4.51
CA LYS A 406 -10.61 -34.84 -3.87
C LYS A 406 -11.48 -35.58 -4.91
N PRO A 407 -11.54 -36.93 -4.91
CA PRO A 407 -12.38 -37.66 -5.84
C PRO A 407 -13.87 -37.42 -5.57
N THR A 408 -14.59 -36.99 -6.60
CA THR A 408 -16.05 -36.81 -6.57
C THR A 408 -16.67 -37.65 -7.68
N SER A 409 -17.64 -38.51 -7.34
CA SER A 409 -18.39 -39.28 -8.34
C SER A 409 -19.46 -38.42 -9.00
N THR A 410 -19.55 -38.42 -10.34
CA THR A 410 -20.68 -39.04 -11.08
C THR A 410 -20.76 -38.55 -12.55
N LYS A 411 -20.75 -39.51 -13.49
CA LYS A 411 -21.14 -39.42 -14.93
C LYS A 411 -20.23 -38.58 -15.87
N PRO A 412 -19.88 -39.09 -17.07
CA PRO A 412 -18.93 -38.41 -17.98
C PRO A 412 -19.60 -37.34 -18.89
N PRO A 413 -18.91 -36.21 -19.16
CA PRO A 413 -19.24 -35.29 -20.25
C PRO A 413 -18.61 -35.72 -21.59
N THR A 414 -19.16 -35.20 -22.69
CA THR A 414 -18.73 -35.51 -24.07
C THR A 414 -17.42 -34.79 -24.45
N THR A 415 -16.62 -35.41 -25.33
CA THR A 415 -15.31 -34.91 -25.80
C THR A 415 -15.39 -33.52 -26.45
N THR A 416 -14.63 -32.56 -25.92
CA THR A 416 -14.29 -31.30 -26.60
C THR A 416 -12.79 -31.00 -26.48
N THR A 417 -12.19 -30.59 -27.59
CA THR A 417 -10.75 -30.33 -27.76
C THR A 417 -10.22 -29.27 -26.78
N PRO A 418 -8.99 -29.43 -26.22
CA PRO A 418 -8.38 -28.39 -25.39
C PRO A 418 -8.23 -27.08 -26.17
N THR A 419 -8.97 -26.06 -25.73
CA THR A 419 -8.86 -24.68 -26.25
C THR A 419 -7.90 -23.90 -25.38
N THR A 420 -7.03 -23.10 -25.99
CA THR A 420 -6.00 -22.31 -25.32
C THR A 420 -6.60 -21.42 -24.22
N SER A 421 -6.10 -21.52 -22.99
CA SER A 421 -6.59 -20.74 -21.85
C SER A 421 -6.37 -19.24 -22.07
N SER A 422 -7.41 -18.53 -22.46
CA SER A 422 -7.38 -17.07 -22.61
C SER A 422 -7.46 -16.40 -21.24
N THR A 423 -6.39 -15.71 -20.84
CA THR A 423 -6.43 -14.80 -19.70
C THR A 423 -7.55 -13.80 -19.91
N THR A 424 -8.56 -13.76 -19.03
CA THR A 424 -9.73 -12.91 -19.16
C THR A 424 -9.37 -11.45 -18.82
N LYS A 425 -8.71 -10.78 -19.76
CA LYS A 425 -8.31 -9.36 -19.65
C LYS A 425 -9.56 -8.51 -19.47
N CYS A 426 -9.62 -7.73 -18.39
CA CYS A 426 -10.70 -6.76 -18.16
C CYS A 426 -10.73 -5.72 -19.30
N PRO A 427 -11.92 -5.26 -19.74
CA PRO A 427 -12.05 -4.38 -20.89
C PRO A 427 -11.64 -2.95 -20.54
N VAL A 428 -10.38 -2.60 -20.84
CA VAL A 428 -9.81 -1.27 -20.62
C VAL A 428 -10.70 -0.18 -21.25
N PRO A 429 -11.19 0.80 -20.46
CA PRO A 429 -12.06 1.85 -20.96
C PRO A 429 -11.27 2.91 -21.71
N THR A 430 -11.91 3.52 -22.73
CA THR A 430 -11.31 4.69 -23.38
C THR A 430 -11.18 5.83 -22.37
N PRO A 431 -10.05 6.55 -22.31
CA PRO A 431 -9.82 7.61 -21.32
C PRO A 431 -10.57 8.93 -21.63
N THR A 432 -11.82 8.83 -22.12
CA THR A 432 -12.71 9.98 -22.24
C THR A 432 -13.30 10.29 -20.87
N ASN A 433 -12.82 11.35 -20.22
CA ASN A 433 -13.36 11.81 -18.95
C ASN A 433 -14.84 12.20 -19.11
N ILE A 434 -15.72 11.83 -18.16
CA ILE A 434 -17.07 12.39 -18.08
C ILE A 434 -17.05 13.82 -17.53
N CYS A 435 -15.99 14.17 -16.80
CA CYS A 435 -15.78 15.47 -16.18
C CYS A 435 -15.15 16.47 -17.17
N THR A 436 -15.53 17.73 -17.04
CA THR A 436 -15.07 18.85 -17.87
C THR A 436 -13.97 19.64 -17.17
N GLN A 437 -12.82 19.82 -17.83
CA GLN A 437 -11.77 20.74 -17.37
C GLN A 437 -12.29 22.19 -17.46
N PRO A 438 -12.30 22.97 -16.36
CA PRO A 438 -12.72 24.37 -16.39
C PRO A 438 -11.79 25.25 -17.24
N SER A 439 -12.30 26.40 -17.69
CA SER A 439 -11.53 27.45 -18.34
C SER A 439 -11.74 28.80 -17.66
N ASN A 440 -10.66 29.56 -17.55
CA ASN A 440 -10.69 30.91 -16.97
C ASN A 440 -9.61 31.78 -17.65
N PRO A 441 -9.99 32.66 -18.60
CA PRO A 441 -9.03 33.49 -19.33
C PRO A 441 -8.18 34.43 -18.46
N TYR A 442 -8.67 34.82 -17.27
CA TYR A 442 -7.93 35.70 -16.35
C TYR A 442 -6.74 34.98 -15.70
N TYR A 443 -6.91 33.69 -15.35
CA TYR A 443 -5.83 32.86 -14.80
C TYR A 443 -5.05 32.06 -15.87
N GLY A 444 -5.53 32.06 -17.12
CA GLY A 444 -4.84 31.50 -18.29
C GLY A 444 -5.05 30.01 -18.54
N TYR A 445 -5.92 29.33 -17.78
CA TYR A 445 -6.17 27.89 -17.91
C TYR A 445 -7.43 27.53 -18.72
N GLY A 446 -7.46 26.32 -19.26
CA GLY A 446 -8.56 25.76 -20.05
C GLY A 446 -8.34 24.30 -20.45
N PRO A 447 -9.19 23.74 -21.35
CA PRO A 447 -9.02 22.39 -21.88
C PRO A 447 -7.63 22.16 -22.52
N GLY A 448 -6.92 21.11 -22.09
CA GLY A 448 -5.55 20.83 -22.52
C GLY A 448 -4.50 21.84 -22.04
N LYS A 449 -4.88 22.73 -21.10
CA LYS A 449 -4.06 23.76 -20.44
C LYS A 449 -4.50 23.98 -18.99
N PRO A 450 -4.51 22.95 -18.13
CA PRO A 450 -4.79 23.11 -16.70
C PRO A 450 -3.67 23.90 -15.99
N VAL A 451 -3.91 24.29 -14.74
CA VAL A 451 -2.88 24.90 -13.90
C VAL A 451 -1.79 23.85 -13.64
N GLY A 452 -0.53 24.25 -13.69
CA GLY A 452 0.61 23.33 -13.55
C GLY A 452 0.84 22.36 -14.70
N GLY A 453 -0.06 22.25 -15.68
CA GLY A 453 -0.08 21.12 -16.61
C GLY A 453 -0.64 19.83 -16.01
N ILE A 454 -1.25 19.89 -14.82
CA ILE A 454 -1.89 18.78 -14.10
C ILE A 454 -3.27 18.53 -14.69
N GLU A 455 -3.41 17.56 -15.59
CA GLU A 455 -4.71 17.19 -16.17
C GLU A 455 -5.63 16.53 -15.13
N MET A 456 -6.94 16.74 -15.24
CA MET A 456 -7.90 16.20 -14.28
C MET A 456 -7.98 14.66 -14.39
N PRO A 457 -7.88 13.92 -13.27
CA PRO A 457 -7.96 12.46 -13.26
C PRO A 457 -9.17 11.91 -14.01
N VAL A 458 -8.95 10.83 -14.74
CA VAL A 458 -9.94 10.30 -15.68
C VAL A 458 -11.05 9.57 -14.94
N VAL A 459 -12.25 10.16 -14.98
CA VAL A 459 -13.49 9.47 -14.59
C VAL A 459 -14.13 8.90 -15.86
N THR A 460 -14.04 7.59 -16.05
CA THR A 460 -14.58 6.89 -17.23
C THR A 460 -15.30 5.61 -16.80
N CYS A 461 -15.55 4.68 -17.73
CA CYS A 461 -16.28 3.45 -17.46
C CYS A 461 -15.52 2.51 -16.52
N ASN A 462 -16.25 1.84 -15.62
CA ASN A 462 -15.66 0.83 -14.74
C ASN A 462 -15.31 -0.45 -15.53
N ASP A 463 -14.06 -0.88 -15.42
CA ASP A 463 -13.45 -2.05 -16.07
C ASP A 463 -13.77 -3.39 -15.37
N LEU A 464 -14.32 -3.38 -14.16
CA LEU A 464 -14.65 -4.58 -13.39
C LEU A 464 -16.11 -5.00 -13.60
N ALA A 465 -16.29 -6.24 -14.04
CA ALA A 465 -17.61 -6.78 -14.40
C ALA A 465 -18.58 -6.83 -13.21
N ASP A 466 -18.07 -7.19 -12.03
CA ASP A 466 -18.89 -7.43 -10.83
C ASP A 466 -19.42 -6.12 -10.22
N ASP A 467 -18.61 -5.05 -10.25
CA ASP A 467 -18.99 -3.72 -9.76
C ASP A 467 -19.87 -2.95 -10.76
N TRP A 468 -19.67 -3.14 -12.07
CA TRP A 468 -20.26 -2.30 -13.11
C TRP A 468 -21.79 -2.11 -13.05
N PRO A 469 -22.62 -3.13 -12.71
CA PRO A 469 -24.08 -2.97 -12.63
C PRO A 469 -24.54 -1.91 -11.63
N ALA A 470 -23.83 -1.75 -10.51
CA ALA A 470 -24.08 -0.73 -9.50
C ALA A 470 -23.25 0.54 -9.74
N TYR A 471 -21.98 0.37 -10.13
CA TYR A 471 -20.98 1.42 -10.25
C TYR A 471 -20.37 1.46 -11.67
N PRO A 472 -21.11 1.94 -12.69
CA PRO A 472 -20.64 1.94 -14.07
C PRO A 472 -19.54 2.96 -14.37
N PHE A 473 -19.23 3.85 -13.43
CA PHE A 473 -18.16 4.85 -13.54
C PHE A 473 -17.05 4.62 -12.49
N LYS A 474 -15.82 4.95 -12.84
CA LYS A 474 -14.62 4.83 -11.99
C LYS A 474 -13.65 5.98 -12.25
N GLN A 475 -13.06 6.51 -11.18
CA GLN A 475 -11.97 7.48 -11.20
C GLN A 475 -10.65 6.73 -11.07
N TYR A 476 -9.80 6.77 -12.11
CA TYR A 476 -8.55 6.00 -12.14
C TYR A 476 -7.42 6.81 -11.50
N THR A 477 -6.99 6.39 -10.30
CA THR A 477 -5.98 7.07 -9.46
C THR A 477 -5.04 6.12 -8.72
N ASP A 478 -5.19 4.81 -8.84
CA ASP A 478 -4.37 3.78 -8.19
C ASP A 478 -3.82 2.81 -9.26
N PRO A 479 -2.64 2.16 -9.10
CA PRO A 479 -2.14 1.19 -10.07
C PRO A 479 -3.03 -0.05 -10.19
N ASP A 480 -3.77 -0.39 -9.13
CA ASP A 480 -4.81 -1.40 -9.13
C ASP A 480 -6.19 -0.75 -9.37
N SER A 481 -6.83 -1.11 -10.49
CA SER A 481 -8.16 -0.58 -10.80
C SER A 481 -9.24 -1.00 -9.79
N ARG A 482 -9.00 -1.98 -8.91
CA ARG A 482 -9.90 -2.36 -7.80
C ARG A 482 -9.89 -1.37 -6.64
N LYS A 483 -8.78 -0.64 -6.44
CA LYS A 483 -8.64 0.40 -5.40
C LYS A 483 -9.15 1.78 -5.84
N CYS A 484 -9.26 1.99 -7.14
CA CYS A 484 -9.82 3.18 -7.77
C CYS A 484 -11.30 3.42 -7.40
N LYS A 485 -11.65 4.65 -6.99
CA LYS A 485 -13.00 5.03 -6.54
C LYS A 485 -14.06 4.75 -7.62
N LYS A 486 -15.16 4.11 -7.22
CA LYS A 486 -16.27 3.66 -8.09
C LYS A 486 -17.57 4.39 -7.76
N TYR A 487 -18.36 4.73 -8.78
CA TYR A 487 -19.51 5.65 -8.66
C TYR A 487 -20.76 5.16 -9.41
N PRO A 488 -21.97 5.25 -8.80
CA PRO A 488 -23.23 4.96 -9.47
C PRO A 488 -23.61 6.10 -10.41
N ARG A 489 -24.53 5.88 -11.37
CA ARG A 489 -24.93 6.94 -12.33
C ARG A 489 -25.43 8.26 -11.71
N PRO A 490 -26.19 8.27 -10.60
CA PRO A 490 -26.55 9.53 -9.91
C PRO A 490 -25.34 10.25 -9.27
N GLY A 491 -24.24 9.52 -9.02
CA GLY A 491 -23.04 10.02 -8.37
C GLY A 491 -22.03 10.72 -9.29
N CYS A 492 -22.31 10.91 -10.58
CA CYS A 492 -21.36 11.53 -11.52
C CYS A 492 -20.87 12.92 -11.07
N ALA A 493 -21.74 13.74 -10.47
CA ALA A 493 -21.35 15.05 -9.93
C ALA A 493 -20.35 14.93 -8.76
N ASN A 494 -20.49 13.90 -7.91
CA ASN A 494 -19.54 13.62 -6.84
C ASN A 494 -18.23 13.06 -7.40
N ALA A 495 -18.30 12.15 -8.39
CA ALA A 495 -17.12 11.61 -9.08
C ALA A 495 -16.24 12.72 -9.69
N CYS A 496 -16.88 13.73 -10.27
CA CYS A 496 -16.17 14.89 -10.79
C CYS A 496 -15.74 15.89 -9.71
N ALA A 497 -16.46 16.01 -8.58
CA ALA A 497 -15.98 16.80 -7.45
C ALA A 497 -14.70 16.20 -6.84
N ASP A 498 -14.64 14.87 -6.72
CA ASP A 498 -13.46 14.14 -6.26
C ASP A 498 -12.30 14.24 -7.28
N ALA A 499 -12.57 14.16 -8.59
CA ALA A 499 -11.55 14.41 -9.62
C ALA A 499 -11.05 15.87 -9.63
N CYS A 500 -11.92 16.84 -9.35
CA CYS A 500 -11.52 18.24 -9.13
C CYS A 500 -10.65 18.40 -7.88
N LYS A 501 -10.95 17.67 -6.79
CA LYS A 501 -10.17 17.69 -5.54
C LYS A 501 -8.77 17.11 -5.77
N GLU A 502 -8.70 15.95 -6.42
CA GLU A 502 -7.44 15.26 -6.75
C GLU A 502 -6.55 16.15 -7.66
N GLN A 503 -7.12 16.76 -8.72
CA GLN A 503 -6.40 17.77 -9.53
C GLN A 503 -5.90 18.96 -8.71
N TYR A 504 -6.68 19.40 -7.70
CA TYR A 504 -6.29 20.52 -6.85
C TYR A 504 -5.12 20.17 -5.93
N GLU A 505 -5.11 18.96 -5.37
CA GLU A 505 -4.05 18.45 -4.50
C GLU A 505 -2.75 18.24 -5.30
N ASP A 506 -2.81 17.57 -6.46
CA ASP A 506 -1.70 17.47 -7.42
C ASP A 506 -1.16 18.86 -7.85
N CYS A 507 -2.03 19.85 -8.03
CA CYS A 507 -1.63 21.22 -8.39
C CYS A 507 -0.83 21.92 -7.27
N LEU A 508 -1.15 21.65 -5.99
CA LEU A 508 -0.36 22.14 -4.86
C LEU A 508 0.98 21.41 -4.76
N ASP A 509 0.94 20.08 -4.75
CA ASP A 509 2.09 19.23 -4.39
C ASP A 509 3.12 19.10 -5.52
N VAL A 510 2.74 19.43 -6.76
CA VAL A 510 3.64 19.47 -7.92
C VAL A 510 3.96 20.90 -8.36
N TYR A 511 2.96 21.66 -8.79
CA TYR A 511 3.19 22.95 -9.44
C TYR A 511 3.50 24.08 -8.47
N ALA A 512 2.73 24.22 -7.38
CA ALA A 512 3.03 25.22 -6.37
C ALA A 512 4.30 24.86 -5.58
N GLN A 513 4.47 23.60 -5.17
CA GLN A 513 5.67 23.12 -4.48
C GLN A 513 6.93 23.29 -5.35
N GLY A 514 6.81 23.14 -6.68
CA GLY A 514 7.84 23.55 -7.63
C GLY A 514 8.14 25.05 -7.59
N CYS A 515 7.14 25.94 -7.64
CA CYS A 515 7.34 27.40 -7.52
C CYS A 515 8.12 27.77 -6.24
N LYS A 516 7.80 27.11 -5.12
CA LYS A 516 8.43 27.28 -3.81
C LYS A 516 9.88 26.79 -3.75
N THR A 517 10.22 25.73 -4.49
CA THR A 517 11.56 25.10 -4.45
C THR A 517 12.47 25.49 -5.62
N ARG A 518 11.93 26.17 -6.66
CA ARG A 518 12.64 26.65 -7.86
C ARG A 518 14.01 27.32 -7.60
N PRO A 519 14.19 28.18 -6.57
CA PRO A 519 15.48 28.82 -6.33
C PRO A 519 16.63 27.84 -6.04
N ASN A 520 16.32 26.65 -5.52
CA ASN A 520 17.31 25.73 -4.93
C ASN A 520 17.70 24.55 -5.84
N ARG A 521 17.07 24.40 -7.01
CA ARG A 521 17.30 23.24 -7.91
C ARG A 521 17.61 23.59 -9.38
N GLY A 522 17.66 24.88 -9.73
CA GLY A 522 17.95 25.33 -11.09
C GLY A 522 16.78 25.13 -12.08
N ARG A 523 16.86 25.72 -13.28
CA ARG A 523 15.75 25.68 -14.25
C ARG A 523 15.54 24.30 -14.86
N ASN A 524 16.61 23.62 -15.25
CA ASN A 524 16.56 22.38 -16.03
C ASN A 524 15.81 21.25 -15.30
N TYR A 525 15.82 21.23 -13.96
CA TYR A 525 15.10 20.22 -13.17
C TYR A 525 13.58 20.31 -13.31
N PHE A 526 13.04 21.47 -13.71
CA PHE A 526 11.60 21.71 -13.84
C PHE A 526 11.17 21.95 -15.30
N GLU A 527 11.99 21.60 -16.27
CA GLU A 527 11.74 21.89 -17.69
C GLU A 527 10.43 21.26 -18.20
N ALA A 528 10.02 20.11 -17.66
CA ALA A 528 8.71 19.49 -17.95
C ALA A 528 7.53 20.35 -17.48
N VAL A 529 7.64 21.00 -16.31
CA VAL A 529 6.64 21.92 -15.76
C VAL A 529 6.62 23.24 -16.55
N GLU A 530 7.80 23.78 -16.88
CA GLU A 530 7.93 25.04 -17.62
C GLU A 530 7.53 24.92 -19.11
N LYS A 531 7.53 23.70 -19.69
CA LYS A 531 6.95 23.41 -21.01
C LYS A 531 5.41 23.43 -21.02
N ARG A 532 4.78 23.01 -19.91
CA ARG A 532 3.31 22.87 -19.81
C ARG A 532 2.62 24.11 -19.21
N THR A 533 3.37 24.95 -18.50
CA THR A 533 2.88 26.20 -17.90
C THR A 533 3.32 27.42 -18.70
N PHE A 534 2.46 28.43 -18.85
CA PHE A 534 2.72 29.59 -19.71
C PHE A 534 3.73 30.57 -19.07
N ARG A 535 5.02 30.24 -19.18
CA ARG A 535 6.17 30.89 -18.50
C ARG A 535 6.05 30.86 -16.98
N TRP A 536 6.71 29.90 -16.38
CA TRP A 536 6.66 29.59 -14.95
C TRP A 536 7.30 30.68 -14.06
N ASN A 537 6.62 31.82 -13.89
CA ASN A 537 7.10 32.97 -13.09
C ASN A 537 6.18 33.32 -11.91
N ASP A 538 5.23 32.44 -11.59
CA ASP A 538 4.40 32.54 -10.41
C ASP A 538 5.21 32.34 -9.12
N SER A 539 4.90 33.11 -8.08
CA SER A 539 5.30 32.78 -6.71
C SER A 539 4.49 31.59 -6.19
N TRP A 540 4.90 31.03 -5.04
CA TRP A 540 4.12 30.01 -4.32
C TRP A 540 2.67 30.46 -4.11
N GLU A 541 2.45 31.70 -3.67
CA GLU A 541 1.12 32.25 -3.37
C GLU A 541 0.27 32.41 -4.64
N SER A 542 0.87 32.85 -5.75
CA SER A 542 0.20 32.95 -7.04
C SER A 542 -0.19 31.57 -7.59
N ALA A 543 0.70 30.58 -7.46
CA ALA A 543 0.44 29.20 -7.85
C ALA A 543 -0.69 28.57 -7.03
N VAL A 544 -0.64 28.68 -5.69
CA VAL A 544 -1.74 28.24 -4.79
C VAL A 544 -3.05 28.96 -5.13
N GLY A 545 -3.01 30.26 -5.44
CA GLY A 545 -4.17 31.04 -5.89
C GLY A 545 -4.78 30.50 -7.18
N LYS A 546 -3.96 30.18 -8.18
CA LYS A 546 -4.38 29.57 -9.45
C LYS A 546 -4.98 28.18 -9.24
N CYS A 547 -4.36 27.32 -8.42
CA CYS A 547 -4.91 26.01 -8.07
C CYS A 547 -6.30 26.14 -7.42
N LYS A 548 -6.45 27.04 -6.44
CA LYS A 548 -7.74 27.30 -5.76
C LYS A 548 -8.82 27.83 -6.71
N ALA A 549 -8.45 28.74 -7.63
CA ALA A 549 -9.36 29.22 -8.64
C ALA A 549 -9.83 28.10 -9.59
N GLN A 550 -8.89 27.27 -10.08
CA GLN A 550 -9.21 26.13 -10.93
C GLN A 550 -10.12 25.13 -10.21
N TYR A 551 -9.87 24.82 -8.94
CA TYR A 551 -10.74 23.95 -8.15
C TYR A 551 -12.18 24.49 -8.06
N ALA A 552 -12.35 25.78 -7.75
CA ALA A 552 -13.67 26.41 -7.63
C ALA A 552 -14.44 26.42 -8.97
N ASP A 553 -13.78 26.75 -10.08
CA ASP A 553 -14.40 26.69 -11.40
C ASP A 553 -14.65 25.23 -11.86
N CYS A 554 -13.82 24.27 -11.43
CA CYS A 554 -13.99 22.83 -11.71
C CYS A 554 -15.26 22.28 -11.04
N LEU A 555 -15.47 22.56 -9.75
CA LEU A 555 -16.71 22.19 -9.05
C LEU A 555 -17.95 22.84 -9.71
N LYS A 556 -17.82 24.10 -10.13
CA LYS A 556 -18.90 24.87 -10.76
C LYS A 556 -19.30 24.31 -12.13
N VAL A 557 -18.36 23.95 -13.01
CA VAL A 557 -18.67 23.40 -14.33
C VAL A 557 -19.19 21.96 -14.25
N ASN A 558 -18.73 21.16 -13.28
CA ASN A 558 -19.11 19.76 -13.15
C ASN A 558 -20.38 19.49 -12.33
N LYS A 559 -20.94 20.49 -11.61
CA LYS A 559 -22.11 20.31 -10.72
C LYS A 559 -23.34 19.63 -11.37
N GLY A 560 -23.51 19.74 -12.68
CA GLY A 560 -24.64 19.16 -13.44
C GLY A 560 -24.31 17.91 -14.27
N VAL A 561 -23.14 17.29 -14.10
CA VAL A 561 -22.70 16.14 -14.92
C VAL A 561 -23.44 14.86 -14.55
N THR A 562 -23.89 14.11 -15.57
CA THR A 562 -24.76 12.92 -15.43
C THR A 562 -24.20 11.64 -16.07
N GLY A 563 -23.04 11.72 -16.74
CA GLY A 563 -22.51 10.60 -17.51
C GLY A 563 -23.45 10.12 -18.64
N ALA A 564 -24.38 10.96 -19.11
CA ALA A 564 -25.36 10.58 -20.12
C ALA A 564 -24.69 10.09 -21.41
N ARG A 565 -25.21 8.98 -21.96
CA ARG A 565 -24.65 8.25 -23.13
C ARG A 565 -23.24 7.66 -22.93
N LYS A 566 -22.66 7.73 -21.73
CA LYS A 566 -21.40 7.05 -21.40
C LYS A 566 -21.64 5.71 -20.72
N CYS A 567 -20.75 4.76 -21.03
CA CYS A 567 -20.74 3.42 -20.48
C CYS A 567 -22.11 2.71 -20.64
N PRO A 568 -22.65 2.57 -21.86
CA PRO A 568 -24.00 2.03 -22.07
C PRO A 568 -24.10 0.55 -21.69
N LYS A 569 -23.04 -0.24 -21.92
CA LYS A 569 -22.97 -1.68 -21.65
C LYS A 569 -21.53 -2.06 -21.29
N PHE A 570 -21.35 -3.05 -20.42
CA PHE A 570 -20.02 -3.50 -20.01
C PHE A 570 -19.16 -3.94 -21.22
N GLY A 571 -17.95 -3.39 -21.33
CA GLY A 571 -17.01 -3.64 -22.42
C GLY A 571 -17.30 -2.93 -23.75
N GLU A 572 -18.37 -2.13 -23.83
CA GLU A 572 -18.78 -1.36 -25.00
C GLU A 572 -18.85 0.13 -24.62
N TRP A 573 -17.72 0.83 -24.81
CA TRP A 573 -17.34 2.09 -24.17
C TRP A 573 -17.35 3.32 -25.10
#